data_AF-A0A7X9AFY8-F1
#
_entry.id   AF-A0A7X9AFY8-F1
#
_cell.length_a   1.000
_cell.length_b   1.000
_cell.length_c   1.000
_cell.angle_alpha   90.00
_cell.angle_beta   90.00
_cell.angle_gamma   90.00
#
_symmetry.space_group_name_H-M   'P 1'
#
loop_
_entity.id
_entity.type
_entity.pdbx_description
1 polymer ?
#
loop_
_entity_poly.entity_id
_entity_poly.type
_entity_poly.pdbx_seq_one_letter_code
_entity_poly.pdbx_strand_id
1 'polypeptide(L)'
;GERLWLAGVDDLGTGHDDLEETLRAIPDGEATILLCHNPDLVEEVSEHQVPLMLSGHTHGGQVCLPFLGPVYCFSRFYRRYAAGLFQVGPTSLYVNRGLGKALLPIRFLCRPEVTVLDLRSS
;
A
#
# COMPACT_ATOMS: atom_id res chain seq x y z
N GLY A 1 -16.91 -0.57 -23.57
CA GLY A 1 -16.67 -0.02 -22.22
C GLY A 1 -15.31 -0.47 -21.78
N GLU A 2 -14.59 0.37 -21.05
CA GLU A 2 -13.30 0.01 -20.49
C GLU A 2 -13.48 -0.83 -19.22
N ARG A 3 -12.50 -1.68 -18.90
CA ARG A 3 -12.54 -2.60 -17.77
C ARG A 3 -11.53 -2.16 -16.71
N LEU A 4 -11.93 -2.30 -15.46
CA LEU A 4 -11.08 -2.09 -14.28
C LEU A 4 -11.24 -3.31 -13.37
N TRP A 5 -10.13 -3.91 -12.98
CA TRP A 5 -10.11 -5.03 -12.04
C TRP A 5 -9.74 -4.53 -10.65
N LEU A 6 -10.46 -5.04 -9.65
CA LEU A 6 -10.17 -4.82 -8.24
C LEU A 6 -9.85 -6.17 -7.62
N ALA A 7 -8.63 -6.32 -7.12
CA ALA A 7 -8.14 -7.51 -6.46
C ALA A 7 -7.84 -7.23 -4.99
N GLY A 8 -7.95 -8.24 -4.14
CA GLY A 8 -7.61 -8.14 -2.73
C GLY A 8 -6.80 -9.35 -2.32
N VAL A 9 -5.59 -9.12 -1.81
CA VAL A 9 -4.71 -10.15 -1.26
C VAL A 9 -4.69 -10.05 0.26
N ASP A 10 -4.63 -11.19 0.94
CA ASP A 10 -4.57 -11.24 2.40
C ASP A 10 -3.22 -10.72 2.93
N ASP A 11 -3.10 -10.61 4.25
CA ASP A 11 -1.97 -9.94 4.88
C ASP A 11 -0.70 -10.81 4.91
N LEU A 12 0.39 -10.24 4.38
CA LEU A 12 1.75 -10.80 4.44
C LEU A 12 2.19 -11.16 5.87
N GLY A 13 1.76 -10.41 6.88
CA GLY A 13 2.08 -10.68 8.27
C GLY A 13 1.44 -11.97 8.81
N THR A 14 0.38 -12.46 8.15
CA THR A 14 -0.28 -13.73 8.48
C THR A 14 0.22 -14.90 7.63
N GLY A 15 0.90 -14.62 6.51
CA GLY A 15 1.39 -15.63 5.57
C GLY A 15 0.31 -16.28 4.70
N HIS A 16 -0.85 -15.63 4.58
CA HIS A 16 -1.96 -16.07 3.72
C HIS A 16 -2.05 -15.28 2.41
N ASP A 17 -1.01 -14.49 2.09
CA ASP A 17 -0.88 -13.78 0.84
C ASP A 17 -0.56 -14.75 -0.31
N ASP A 18 -1.61 -15.20 -1.01
CA ASP A 18 -1.46 -15.94 -2.28
C ASP A 18 -1.72 -14.99 -3.45
N LEU A 19 -0.67 -14.27 -3.85
CA LEU A 19 -0.74 -13.27 -4.91
C LEU A 19 -1.04 -13.91 -6.28
N GLU A 20 -0.44 -15.06 -6.58
CA GLU A 20 -0.68 -15.77 -7.83
C GLU A 20 -2.13 -16.23 -7.96
N GLU A 21 -2.72 -16.83 -6.91
CA GLU A 21 -4.15 -17.18 -6.89
C GLU A 21 -5.02 -15.93 -7.06
N THR A 22 -4.70 -14.86 -6.33
CA THR A 22 -5.45 -13.60 -6.36
C THR A 22 -5.50 -13.00 -7.77
N LEU A 23 -4.39 -13.07 -8.52
CA LEU A 23 -4.27 -12.49 -9.86
C LEU A 23 -4.67 -13.45 -10.98
N ARG A 24 -4.85 -14.76 -10.72
CA ARG A 24 -5.02 -15.80 -11.75
C ARG A 24 -6.15 -15.50 -12.75
N ALA A 25 -7.24 -14.89 -12.31
CA ALA A 25 -8.40 -14.60 -13.15
C ALA A 25 -8.24 -13.33 -14.00
N ILE A 26 -7.17 -12.55 -13.77
CA ILE A 26 -6.95 -11.24 -14.39
C ILE A 26 -6.03 -11.42 -15.60
N PRO A 27 -6.49 -11.10 -16.82
CA PRO A 27 -5.62 -11.13 -17.99
C PRO A 27 -4.46 -10.13 -17.91
N ASP A 28 -3.33 -10.51 -18.50
CA ASP A 28 -2.15 -9.65 -18.59
C ASP A 28 -2.47 -8.30 -19.25
N GLY A 29 -1.93 -7.22 -18.69
CA GLY A 29 -2.07 -5.86 -19.23
C GLY A 29 -3.41 -5.16 -18.92
N GLU A 30 -4.32 -5.79 -18.17
CA GLU A 30 -5.56 -5.15 -17.73
C GLU A 30 -5.31 -4.11 -16.62
N ALA A 31 -6.09 -3.03 -16.62
CA ALA A 31 -6.07 -2.02 -15.57
C ALA A 31 -6.51 -2.64 -14.23
N THR A 32 -5.56 -2.84 -13.32
CA THR A 32 -5.78 -3.56 -12.06
C THR A 32 -5.39 -2.71 -10.86
N ILE A 33 -6.25 -2.70 -9.85
CA ILE A 33 -6.00 -2.14 -8.53
C ILE A 33 -5.94 -3.28 -7.54
N LEU A 34 -4.78 -3.46 -6.90
CA LEU A 34 -4.61 -4.43 -5.83
C LEU A 34 -4.78 -3.73 -4.47
N LEU A 35 -5.67 -4.26 -3.65
CA LEU A 35 -5.79 -3.91 -2.24
C LEU A 35 -4.94 -4.90 -1.43
N CYS A 36 -3.97 -4.38 -0.69
CA CYS A 36 -3.12 -5.18 0.18
C CYS A 36 -2.84 -4.39 1.46
N HIS A 37 -3.06 -4.98 2.63
CA HIS A 37 -2.87 -4.27 3.89
C HIS A 37 -1.42 -3.79 4.06
N ASN A 38 -0.45 -4.70 3.93
CA ASN A 38 0.97 -4.46 4.16
C ASN A 38 1.70 -4.00 2.87
N PRO A 39 2.29 -2.78 2.85
CA PRO A 39 2.98 -2.27 1.67
C PRO A 39 4.26 -3.03 1.33
N ASP A 40 4.80 -3.87 2.22
CA ASP A 40 6.03 -4.61 1.97
C ASP A 40 5.89 -5.63 0.83
N LEU A 41 4.67 -6.09 0.53
CA LEU A 41 4.40 -7.02 -0.57
C LEU A 41 4.64 -6.37 -1.95
N VAL A 42 4.82 -5.04 -2.02
CA VAL A 42 5.03 -4.31 -3.28
C VAL A 42 6.23 -4.82 -4.09
N GLU A 43 7.29 -5.30 -3.43
CA GLU A 43 8.48 -5.79 -4.13
C GLU A 43 8.13 -7.01 -4.99
N GLU A 44 7.32 -7.94 -4.45
CA GLU A 44 6.79 -9.10 -5.20
C GLU A 44 5.74 -8.67 -6.22
N VAL A 45 4.78 -7.83 -5.83
CA VAL A 45 3.72 -7.33 -6.72
C VAL A 45 4.29 -6.65 -7.97
N SER A 46 5.44 -5.97 -7.84
CA SER A 46 6.10 -5.30 -8.96
C SER A 46 6.59 -6.26 -10.04
N GLU A 47 6.79 -7.54 -9.72
CA GLU A 47 7.16 -8.60 -10.66
C GLU A 47 5.95 -9.09 -11.48
N HIS A 48 4.72 -8.89 -10.99
CA HIS A 48 3.46 -9.28 -11.62
C HIS A 48 2.80 -8.17 -12.46
N GLN A 49 3.50 -7.05 -12.70
CA GLN A 49 3.03 -5.93 -13.53
C GLN A 49 1.68 -5.30 -13.10
N VAL A 50 1.30 -5.42 -11.82
CA VAL A 50 0.10 -4.77 -11.30
C VAL A 50 0.29 -3.25 -11.34
N PRO A 51 -0.55 -2.46 -12.03
CA PRO A 51 -0.31 -1.03 -12.21
C PRO A 51 -0.44 -0.21 -10.91
N LEU A 52 -1.40 -0.55 -10.05
CA LEU A 52 -1.68 0.19 -8.82
C LEU A 52 -1.92 -0.75 -7.63
N MET A 53 -1.20 -0.52 -6.54
CA MET A 53 -1.38 -1.17 -5.25
C MET A 53 -1.74 -0.12 -4.19
N LEU A 54 -2.80 -0.37 -3.43
CA LEU A 54 -3.25 0.48 -2.33
C LEU A 54 -3.05 -0.24 -0.99
N SER A 55 -2.35 0.43 -0.08
CA SER A 55 -1.96 -0.14 1.21
C SER A 55 -2.13 0.81 2.39
N GLY A 56 -2.02 0.22 3.59
CA GLY A 56 -2.01 0.93 4.86
C GLY A 56 -0.91 0.37 5.75
N HIS A 57 -1.31 -0.27 6.86
CA HIS A 57 -0.45 -0.97 7.83
C HIS A 57 0.51 -0.10 8.66
N THR A 58 1.25 0.81 8.04
CA THR A 58 2.34 1.56 8.71
C THR A 58 1.84 2.69 9.60
N HIS A 59 0.60 3.15 9.41
CA HIS A 59 0.03 4.34 10.05
C HIS A 59 0.91 5.60 9.92
N GLY A 60 1.76 5.68 8.89
CA GLY A 60 2.76 6.75 8.75
C GLY A 60 3.80 6.80 9.89
N GLY A 61 3.98 5.69 10.61
CA GLY A 61 4.88 5.55 11.76
C GLY A 61 4.36 6.13 13.09
N GLN A 62 3.14 6.70 13.11
CA GLN A 62 2.44 7.34 14.24
C GLN A 62 3.16 8.49 14.96
N VAL A 63 4.48 8.45 15.14
CA VAL A 63 5.30 9.45 15.82
C VAL A 63 6.37 9.93 14.83
N CYS A 64 6.19 11.14 14.33
CA CYS A 64 7.14 11.79 13.43
C CYS A 64 7.89 12.88 14.19
N LEU A 65 9.21 12.91 14.07
CA LEU A 65 10.03 14.01 14.60
C LEU A 65 10.29 15.05 13.50
N PRO A 66 10.37 16.35 13.86
CA PRO A 66 10.78 17.39 12.92
C PRO A 66 12.10 17.01 12.24
N PHE A 67 12.17 17.21 10.93
CA PHE A 67 13.34 16.92 10.07
C PHE A 67 13.75 15.45 9.92
N LEU A 68 13.40 14.58 10.87
CA LEU A 68 13.79 13.16 10.87
C LEU A 68 12.69 12.23 10.32
N GLY A 69 11.42 12.63 10.42
CA GLY A 69 10.29 11.81 9.98
C GLY A 69 9.89 10.74 11.02
N PRO A 70 9.22 9.64 10.60
CA PRO A 70 8.68 8.64 11.51
C PRO A 70 9.79 7.96 12.31
N VAL A 71 9.69 7.91 13.64
CA VAL A 71 10.73 7.29 14.49
C VAL A 71 10.81 5.79 14.24
N TYR A 72 9.65 5.17 14.08
CA TYR A 72 9.47 3.74 13.88
C TYR A 72 8.31 3.49 12.90
N CYS A 73 8.42 2.45 12.08
CA CYS A 73 7.36 1.95 11.21
C CYS A 73 7.36 0.42 11.26
N PHE A 74 6.17 -0.17 11.36
CA PHE A 74 5.99 -1.62 11.22
C PHE A 74 6.12 -2.00 9.74
N SER A 75 7.35 -2.14 9.27
CA SER A 75 7.69 -2.51 7.89
C SER A 75 9.12 -3.06 7.86
N ARG A 76 9.35 -4.08 7.03
CA ARG A 76 10.68 -4.65 6.73
C ARG A 76 11.60 -3.62 6.07
N PHE A 77 11.03 -2.61 5.42
CA PHE A 77 11.75 -1.52 4.77
C PHE A 77 11.82 -0.25 5.62
N TYR A 78 11.58 -0.37 6.93
CA TYR A 78 11.61 0.73 7.88
C TYR A 78 10.72 1.90 7.41
N ARG A 79 11.32 3.02 7.02
CA ARG A 79 10.62 4.27 6.68
C ARG A 79 10.32 4.40 5.19
N ARG A 80 10.83 3.50 4.34
CA ARG A 80 10.75 3.62 2.88
C ARG A 80 9.32 3.75 2.39
N TYR A 81 8.43 2.90 2.88
CA TYR A 81 7.01 2.87 2.54
C TYR A 81 6.13 3.38 3.68
N ALA A 82 6.59 4.42 4.40
CA ALA A 82 5.87 4.92 5.57
C ALA A 82 4.51 5.55 5.19
N ALA A 83 4.45 6.39 4.16
CA ALA A 83 3.21 7.01 3.69
C ALA A 83 3.43 7.73 2.35
N GLY A 84 2.41 7.76 1.51
CA GLY A 84 2.42 8.49 0.24
C GLY A 84 2.43 7.60 -0.99
N LEU A 85 2.72 8.20 -2.14
CA LEU A 85 2.80 7.53 -3.44
C LEU A 85 4.26 7.19 -3.76
N PHE A 86 4.49 5.96 -4.18
CA PHE A 86 5.80 5.41 -4.54
C PHE A 86 5.71 4.69 -5.88
N GLN A 87 6.81 4.68 -6.63
CA GLN A 87 6.95 3.86 -7.83
C GLN A 87 7.94 2.73 -7.54
N VAL A 88 7.53 1.48 -7.78
CA VAL A 88 8.33 0.27 -7.62
C VAL A 88 8.20 -0.54 -8.91
N GLY A 89 9.22 -0.48 -9.76
CA GLY A 89 9.15 -1.05 -11.11
C GLY A 89 7.95 -0.48 -11.89
N PRO A 90 7.06 -1.34 -12.46
CA PRO A 90 5.85 -0.90 -13.14
C PRO A 90 4.70 -0.49 -12.19
N THR A 91 4.81 -0.80 -10.89
CA THR A 91 3.73 -0.61 -9.91
C THR A 91 3.81 0.73 -9.20
N SER A 92 2.70 1.48 -9.23
CA SER A 92 2.47 2.58 -8.30
C SER A 92 1.91 2.04 -6.97
N LEU A 93 2.60 2.28 -5.86
CA LEU A 93 2.14 1.96 -4.51
C LEU A 93 1.66 3.22 -3.81
N TYR A 94 0.44 3.21 -3.27
CA TYR A 94 -0.03 4.24 -2.36
C TYR A 94 -0.21 3.72 -0.94
N VAL A 95 0.49 4.31 0.03
CA VAL A 95 0.39 3.96 1.45
C VAL A 95 -0.35 5.06 2.22
N ASN A 96 -1.57 4.76 2.65
CA ASN A 96 -2.39 5.71 3.41
C ASN A 96 -2.04 5.70 4.92
N ARG A 97 -2.07 6.87 5.55
CA ARG A 97 -1.74 7.03 6.98
C ARG A 97 -2.82 6.55 7.95
N GLY A 98 -4.00 6.26 7.43
CA GLY A 98 -5.21 5.93 8.18
C GLY A 98 -5.72 7.07 9.05
N LEU A 99 -6.87 6.81 9.69
CA LEU A 99 -7.51 7.73 10.62
C LEU A 99 -7.20 7.42 12.09
N GLY A 100 -6.94 6.15 12.39
CA GLY A 100 -6.83 5.61 13.74
C GLY A 100 -5.43 5.60 14.31
N LYS A 101 -5.23 4.75 15.32
CA LYS A 101 -3.96 4.53 16.03
C LYS A 101 -3.74 3.02 16.15
N ALA A 102 -2.50 2.58 16.26
CA ALA A 102 -2.09 1.17 16.35
C ALA A 102 -1.30 0.93 17.64
N LEU A 103 -1.59 -0.19 18.31
CA LEU A 103 -1.01 -0.67 19.58
C LEU A 103 -1.20 0.28 20.76
N LEU A 104 -0.61 1.48 20.68
CA LEU A 104 -0.72 2.53 21.68
C LEU A 104 -1.59 3.68 21.14
N PRO A 105 -2.35 4.37 22.00
CA PRO A 105 -3.21 5.48 21.58
C PRO A 105 -2.42 6.78 21.35
N ILE A 106 -1.26 6.71 20.68
CA ILE A 106 -0.33 7.83 20.42
C ILE A 106 -0.32 8.17 18.93
N ARG A 107 -0.37 9.46 18.59
CA ARG A 107 -0.15 9.98 17.24
C ARG A 107 0.42 11.40 17.34
N PHE A 108 1.69 11.58 16.99
CA PHE A 108 2.43 12.83 17.13
C PHE A 108 3.03 13.25 15.79
N LEU A 109 2.69 14.45 15.32
CA LEU A 109 3.11 15.01 14.03
C LEU A 109 2.88 14.08 12.81
N CYS A 110 1.94 13.14 12.91
CA CYS A 110 1.50 12.26 11.82
C CYS A 110 0.01 12.50 11.58
N ARG A 111 -0.32 13.45 10.71
CA ARG A 111 -1.71 13.89 10.46
C ARG A 111 -2.52 12.74 9.82
N PRO A 112 -3.74 12.45 10.32
CA PRO A 112 -4.69 11.53 9.67
C PRO A 112 -5.00 11.94 8.23
N GLU A 113 -5.38 10.97 7.41
CA GLU A 113 -5.54 11.17 5.96
C GLU A 113 -6.78 10.47 5.42
N VAL A 114 -7.51 11.18 4.56
CA VAL A 114 -8.53 10.62 3.66
C VAL A 114 -8.10 10.99 2.25
N THR A 115 -7.95 10.00 1.39
CA THR A 115 -7.44 10.19 0.02
C THR A 115 -8.56 10.01 -0.99
N VAL A 116 -8.58 10.89 -2.00
CA VAL A 116 -9.40 10.74 -3.20
C VAL A 116 -8.46 10.42 -4.36
N LEU A 117 -8.72 9.33 -5.07
CA LEU A 117 -7.97 8.91 -6.24
C LEU A 117 -8.88 9.06 -7.47
N ASP A 118 -8.49 9.94 -8.39
CA ASP A 118 -9.18 10.13 -9.67
C ASP A 118 -8.55 9.23 -10.73
N LEU A 119 -9.29 8.22 -11.17
CA LEU A 119 -8.88 7.32 -12.24
C LEU A 119 -9.40 7.85 -13.59
N ARG A 120 -8.54 7.83 -14.60
CA ARG A 120 -8.88 8.28 -15.95
C ARG A 120 -8.48 7.23 -16.96
N SER A 121 -9.32 7.12 -17.98
CA SER A 121 -8.98 6.36 -19.16
C SER A 121 -8.35 7.22 -20.25
N SER A 122 -7.60 6.58 -21.13
CA SER A 122 -6.93 7.17 -22.29
C SER A 122 -7.15 6.33 -23.53
#